data_AF-A0A232ESH0-F1
#
_entry.id   AF-A0A232ESH0-F1
#
_cell.length_a   1.000
_cell.length_b   1.000
_cell.length_c   1.000
_cell.angle_alpha   90.00
_cell.angle_beta   90.00
_cell.angle_gamma   90.00
#
_symmetry.space_group_name_H-M   'P 1'
#
loop_
_entity.id
_entity.type
_entity.pdbx_description
1 polymer ?
#
loop_
_entity_poly.entity_id
_entity_poly.type
_entity_poly.pdbx_seq_one_letter_code
_entity_poly.pdbx_strand_id
1 'polypeptide(L)'
;MDLPPDKAKLLKQYDNEKKWDIICDQERVQAKDPPSHYLAKLRTYLDPKASRSHRKRKMVGESTSTQVLRDLEISLRTNHIEWVREFLDEENQGLDALIDYLSFRLLMMRHEQRLLESRANSEERIQAATGTGDNSPLNNGCLRPPLHELKDSPGVKRRSRHVARLNMGEAKDDIHVCILCMRAIMNNKYGFNMVIQHREAINCIALSLMHKSLRTKALVLELLAAICLVKGGHEIILSAFDNFKEVCSERRRFTTLMEYFTQYDSFHIEFMVACMQFVNIVVHSVDDMNFRVHLQYEFTKLGLDEYLEKLRHTESEDLQVQISAYLDNVFDVAALMEDSETKTAALEKVAELEDELGHVSTRLA
;
A
#
# COMPACT_ATOMS: atom_id res chain seq x y z
N MET A 1 19.15 17.09 10.99
CA MET A 1 19.46 16.16 9.89
C MET A 1 18.85 14.77 10.06
N ASP A 2 18.19 14.43 11.19
CA ASP A 2 17.50 13.13 11.39
C ASP A 2 18.34 11.88 11.01
N LEU A 3 19.58 11.85 11.50
CA LEU A 3 20.56 10.85 11.11
C LEU A 3 20.46 9.58 11.97
N PRO A 4 20.61 8.38 11.36
CA PRO A 4 20.77 7.16 12.12
C PRO A 4 21.95 7.23 13.11
N PRO A 5 21.87 6.55 14.27
CA PRO A 5 22.90 6.62 15.31
C PRO A 5 24.32 6.34 14.81
N ASP A 6 24.47 5.41 13.87
CA ASP A 6 25.78 5.01 13.35
C ASP A 6 26.39 6.07 12.42
N LYS A 7 25.55 6.73 11.61
CA LYS A 7 25.98 7.88 10.78
C LYS A 7 26.32 9.09 11.64
N ALA A 8 25.55 9.33 12.72
CA ALA A 8 25.84 10.38 13.68
C ALA A 8 27.17 10.13 14.43
N LYS A 9 27.49 8.88 14.78
CA LYS A 9 28.78 8.51 15.37
C LYS A 9 29.95 8.79 14.42
N LEU A 10 29.79 8.46 13.13
CA LEU A 10 30.82 8.75 12.12
C LEU A 10 31.09 10.25 12.00
N LEU A 11 30.05 11.08 11.95
CA LEU A 11 30.19 12.54 11.87
C LEU A 11 30.83 13.15 13.13
N LYS A 12 30.61 12.54 14.31
CA LYS A 12 31.27 12.98 15.54
C LYS A 12 32.79 12.79 15.49
N GLN A 13 33.29 11.84 14.69
CA GLN A 13 34.72 11.57 14.52
C GLN A 13 35.43 12.55 13.57
N TYR A 14 34.69 13.42 12.89
CA TYR A 14 35.29 14.40 11.99
C TYR A 14 36.16 15.41 12.75
N ASP A 15 37.20 15.88 12.09
CA ASP A 15 38.03 16.99 12.54
C ASP A 15 37.22 18.29 12.65
N ASN A 16 37.74 19.23 13.44
CA ASN A 16 37.01 20.47 13.74
C ASN A 16 36.83 21.36 12.51
N GLU A 17 37.76 21.32 11.55
CA GLU A 17 37.67 22.08 10.30
C GLU A 17 36.49 21.59 9.47
N LYS A 18 36.40 20.27 9.20
CA LYS A 18 35.24 19.71 8.49
C LYS A 18 33.91 19.92 9.20
N LYS A 19 33.90 19.86 10.54
CA LYS A 19 32.68 20.18 11.32
C LYS A 19 32.26 21.63 11.13
N TRP A 20 33.22 22.55 11.09
CA TRP A 20 32.97 23.97 10.85
C TRP A 20 32.45 24.23 9.44
N ASP A 21 33.03 23.59 8.42
CA ASP A 21 32.54 23.67 7.04
C ASP A 21 31.08 23.22 6.92
N ILE A 22 30.73 22.10 7.58
CA ILE A 22 29.34 21.60 7.61
C ILE A 22 28.37 22.60 8.25
N ILE A 23 28.79 23.31 9.31
CA ILE A 23 27.96 24.34 9.97
C ILE A 23 27.75 25.52 9.02
N CYS A 24 28.82 26.02 8.39
CA CYS A 24 28.76 27.12 7.43
C CYS A 24 27.86 26.77 6.23
N ASP A 25 27.97 25.55 5.70
CA ASP A 25 27.12 25.09 4.60
C ASP A 25 25.64 25.00 5.04
N GLN A 26 25.38 24.52 6.26
CA GLN A 26 24.01 24.41 6.78
C GLN A 26 23.32 25.76 6.94
N GLU A 27 24.04 26.82 7.34
CA GLU A 27 23.48 28.19 7.43
C GLU A 27 23.10 28.77 6.05
N ARG A 28 23.75 28.30 4.99
CA ARG A 28 23.47 28.74 3.61
C ARG A 28 22.27 28.01 2.99
N VAL A 29 21.84 26.89 3.57
CA VAL A 29 20.69 26.12 3.08
C VAL A 29 19.40 26.68 3.66
N GLN A 30 18.61 27.35 2.81
CA GLN A 30 17.27 27.80 3.15
C GLN A 30 16.22 27.01 2.38
N ALA A 31 15.11 26.70 3.04
CA ALA A 31 13.96 26.08 2.37
C ALA A 31 13.42 27.05 1.30
N LYS A 32 13.08 26.51 0.13
CA LYS A 32 12.54 27.30 -0.98
C LYS A 32 11.22 27.99 -0.61
N ASP A 33 10.30 27.25 0.01
CA ASP A 33 8.99 27.73 0.43
C ASP A 33 8.63 27.14 1.82
N PRO A 34 7.85 27.85 2.65
CA PRO A 34 7.37 27.33 3.94
C PRO A 34 6.24 26.30 3.77
N PRO A 35 5.95 25.45 4.78
CA PRO A 35 4.87 24.46 4.74
C PRO A 35 3.50 25.06 4.33
N SER A 36 3.17 26.22 4.90
CA SER A 36 1.91 26.95 4.65
C SER A 36 1.70 27.29 3.16
N HIS A 37 2.77 27.49 2.39
CA HIS A 37 2.71 27.74 0.94
C HIS A 37 2.08 26.54 0.20
N TYR A 38 2.58 25.34 0.47
CA TYR A 38 2.09 24.11 -0.15
C TYR A 38 0.67 23.81 0.30
N LEU A 39 0.41 23.96 1.60
CA LEU A 39 -0.89 23.69 2.21
C LEU A 39 -1.99 24.62 1.69
N ALA A 40 -1.68 25.90 1.46
CA ALA A 40 -2.63 26.82 0.85
C ALA A 40 -3.07 26.37 -0.55
N LYS A 41 -2.15 25.80 -1.35
CA LYS A 41 -2.45 25.26 -2.69
C LYS A 41 -3.26 23.95 -2.59
N LEU A 42 -2.83 23.00 -1.77
CA LEU A 42 -3.53 21.73 -1.49
C LEU A 42 -4.98 21.97 -1.05
N ARG A 43 -5.20 22.83 -0.05
CA ARG A 43 -6.53 23.21 0.44
C ARG A 43 -7.36 23.91 -0.65
N THR A 44 -6.72 24.64 -1.57
CA THR A 44 -7.41 25.27 -2.70
C THR A 44 -7.85 24.25 -3.75
N TYR A 45 -7.08 23.19 -3.98
CA TYR A 45 -7.51 22.08 -4.85
C TYR A 45 -8.68 21.28 -4.27
N LEU A 46 -8.83 21.24 -2.94
CA LEU A 46 -9.93 20.57 -2.25
C LEU A 46 -11.23 21.38 -2.22
N ASP A 47 -11.16 22.72 -2.29
CA ASP A 47 -12.33 23.59 -2.20
C ASP A 47 -13.21 23.51 -3.47
N PRO A 48 -14.44 22.95 -3.41
CA PRO A 48 -15.30 22.78 -4.59
C PRO A 48 -15.67 24.10 -5.29
N LYS A 49 -15.59 25.23 -4.57
CA LYS A 49 -15.89 26.58 -5.08
C LYS A 49 -14.66 27.27 -5.67
N ALA A 50 -13.45 26.77 -5.43
CA ALA A 50 -12.20 27.40 -5.88
C ALA A 50 -12.15 27.59 -7.40
N SER A 51 -12.63 26.62 -8.18
CA SER A 51 -12.66 26.70 -9.65
C SER A 51 -13.59 27.79 -10.21
N ARG A 52 -14.45 28.38 -9.37
CA ARG A 52 -15.32 29.53 -9.71
C ARG A 52 -14.73 30.87 -9.27
N SER A 53 -13.79 30.87 -8.34
CA SER A 53 -13.17 32.08 -7.81
C SER A 53 -11.92 32.44 -8.60
N HIS A 54 -11.90 33.63 -9.20
CA HIS A 54 -10.71 34.14 -9.88
C HIS A 54 -9.51 34.26 -8.93
N ARG A 55 -9.74 34.74 -7.69
CA ARG A 55 -8.69 34.86 -6.66
C ARG A 55 -8.09 33.50 -6.30
N LYS A 56 -8.91 32.46 -6.13
CA LYS A 56 -8.44 31.11 -5.81
C LYS A 56 -7.68 30.47 -6.98
N ARG A 57 -8.13 30.68 -8.22
CA ARG A 57 -7.37 30.25 -9.41
C ARG A 57 -5.99 30.91 -9.51
N LYS A 58 -5.88 32.19 -9.17
CA LYS A 58 -4.58 32.88 -9.13
C LYS A 58 -3.66 32.33 -8.03
N MET A 59 -4.22 31.80 -6.94
CA MET A 59 -3.47 31.29 -5.78
C MET A 59 -2.71 29.99 -6.07
N VAL A 60 -3.26 29.12 -6.92
CA VAL A 60 -2.57 27.88 -7.32
C VAL A 60 -1.43 28.14 -8.29
N GLY A 61 -1.44 29.29 -8.97
CA GLY A 61 -0.41 29.70 -9.93
C GLY A 61 -0.46 28.91 -11.23
N GLU A 62 0.66 28.91 -11.96
CA GLU A 62 0.81 28.20 -13.24
C GLU A 62 1.27 26.75 -13.06
N SER A 63 1.80 26.38 -11.89
CA SER A 63 2.22 25.02 -11.59
C SER A 63 1.04 24.08 -11.54
N THR A 64 1.22 22.86 -12.05
CA THR A 64 0.21 21.80 -11.90
C THR A 64 0.16 21.30 -10.47
N SER A 65 -0.96 20.68 -10.07
CA SER A 65 -1.04 20.03 -8.75
C SER A 65 0.07 18.97 -8.57
N THR A 66 0.42 18.24 -9.63
CA THR A 66 1.52 17.27 -9.62
C THR A 66 2.85 17.93 -9.32
N GLN A 67 3.15 19.09 -9.92
CA GLN A 67 4.40 19.80 -9.65
C GLN A 67 4.44 20.31 -8.21
N VAL A 68 3.32 20.85 -7.70
CA VAL A 68 3.22 21.30 -6.29
C VAL A 68 3.48 20.14 -5.33
N LEU A 69 2.93 18.95 -5.61
CA LEU A 69 3.17 17.76 -4.80
C LEU A 69 4.61 17.27 -4.90
N ARG A 70 5.25 17.34 -6.08
CA ARG A 70 6.67 16.96 -6.24
C ARG A 70 7.58 17.89 -5.47
N ASP A 71 7.35 19.20 -5.54
CA ASP A 71 8.09 20.18 -4.77
C ASP A 71 7.89 19.99 -3.26
N LEU A 72 6.67 19.61 -2.85
CA LEU A 72 6.36 19.24 -1.46
C LEU A 72 7.08 17.96 -1.02
N GLU A 73 7.08 16.90 -1.84
CA GLU A 73 7.81 15.65 -1.57
C GLU A 73 9.29 15.92 -1.35
N ILE A 74 9.90 16.72 -2.24
CA ILE A 74 11.30 17.10 -2.13
C ILE A 74 11.52 17.83 -0.81
N SER A 75 10.66 18.82 -0.49
CA SER A 75 10.77 19.59 0.75
C SER A 75 10.66 18.71 2.00
N LEU A 76 9.71 17.76 2.04
CA LEU A 76 9.56 16.81 3.14
C LEU A 76 10.78 15.90 3.32
N ARG A 77 11.44 15.53 2.21
CA ARG A 77 12.57 14.60 2.23
C ARG A 77 13.93 15.27 2.47
N THR A 78 14.12 16.50 1.96
CA THR A 78 15.46 17.12 1.92
C THR A 78 15.61 18.33 2.84
N ASN A 79 14.53 18.96 3.30
CA ASN A 79 14.65 20.06 4.25
C ASN A 79 15.04 19.56 5.64
N HIS A 80 15.39 20.50 6.51
CA HIS A 80 15.69 20.23 7.90
C HIS A 80 14.44 19.72 8.64
N ILE A 81 14.65 18.91 9.69
CA ILE A 81 13.56 18.21 10.38
C ILE A 81 12.51 19.14 11.01
N GLU A 82 12.89 20.35 11.43
CA GLU A 82 11.92 21.33 11.96
C GLU A 82 10.91 21.77 10.89
N TRP A 83 11.28 21.81 9.61
CA TRP A 83 10.34 22.08 8.52
C TRP A 83 9.25 21.00 8.45
N VAL A 84 9.63 19.72 8.64
CA VAL A 84 8.67 18.61 8.67
C VAL A 84 7.80 18.67 9.92
N ARG A 85 8.36 19.06 11.06
CA ARG A 85 7.58 19.25 12.30
C ARG A 85 6.59 20.40 12.17
N GLU A 86 7.00 21.53 11.60
CA GLU A 86 6.12 22.65 11.28
C GLU A 86 5.02 22.21 10.32
N PHE A 87 5.33 21.44 9.27
CA PHE A 87 4.30 20.89 8.39
C PHE A 87 3.27 20.01 9.13
N LEU A 88 3.69 19.26 10.14
CA LEU A 88 2.88 18.30 10.89
C LEU A 88 2.24 18.88 12.17
N ASP A 89 2.49 20.15 12.49
CA ASP A 89 1.98 20.74 13.74
C ASP A 89 0.46 21.00 13.71
N GLU A 90 -0.07 21.43 14.86
CA GLU A 90 -1.49 21.72 15.03
C GLU A 90 -1.97 22.94 14.22
N GLU A 91 -1.09 23.86 13.84
CA GLU A 91 -1.45 25.05 13.06
C GLU A 91 -1.58 24.71 11.56
N ASN A 92 -0.62 23.96 11.04
CA ASN A 92 -0.54 23.59 9.65
C ASN A 92 -1.41 22.37 9.33
N GLN A 93 -1.56 21.41 10.24
CA GLN A 93 -2.32 20.16 10.02
C GLN A 93 -2.00 19.52 8.67
N GLY A 94 -0.71 19.48 8.31
CA GLY A 94 -0.31 19.14 6.95
C GLY A 94 -0.56 17.69 6.58
N LEU A 95 -0.51 16.79 7.58
CA LEU A 95 -0.86 15.38 7.41
C LEU A 95 -2.33 15.23 6.97
N ASP A 96 -3.25 15.87 7.68
CA ASP A 96 -4.70 15.83 7.38
C ASP A 96 -4.97 16.37 5.97
N ALA A 97 -4.38 17.51 5.61
CA ALA A 97 -4.54 18.09 4.28
C ALA A 97 -4.01 17.18 3.15
N LEU A 98 -2.90 16.47 3.40
CA LEU A 98 -2.34 15.51 2.45
C LEU A 98 -3.25 14.28 2.30
N ILE A 99 -3.79 13.77 3.40
CA ILE A 99 -4.70 12.61 3.42
C ILE A 99 -6.02 12.97 2.74
N ASP A 100 -6.59 14.14 3.02
CA ASP A 100 -7.80 14.64 2.35
C ASP A 100 -7.59 14.73 0.83
N TYR A 101 -6.42 15.24 0.42
CA TYR A 101 -6.06 15.32 -0.98
C TYR A 101 -5.92 13.93 -1.61
N LEU A 102 -5.19 13.01 -0.98
CA LEU A 102 -5.05 11.63 -1.46
C LEU A 102 -6.42 10.94 -1.57
N SER A 103 -7.26 11.06 -0.54
CA SER A 103 -8.63 10.54 -0.50
C SER A 103 -9.46 11.07 -1.66
N PHE A 104 -9.40 12.38 -1.90
CA PHE A 104 -10.08 13.03 -3.02
C PHE A 104 -9.63 12.44 -4.37
N ARG A 105 -8.31 12.26 -4.56
CA ARG A 105 -7.76 11.70 -5.80
C ARG A 105 -8.11 10.22 -5.99
N LEU A 106 -8.07 9.41 -4.94
CA LEU A 106 -8.49 8.00 -4.97
C LEU A 106 -9.97 7.87 -5.33
N LEU A 107 -10.83 8.73 -4.78
CA LEU A 107 -12.25 8.77 -5.13
C LEU A 107 -12.46 9.11 -6.62
N MET A 108 -11.70 10.07 -7.15
CA MET A 108 -11.74 10.40 -8.59
C MET A 108 -11.32 9.21 -9.44
N MET A 109 -10.18 8.58 -9.13
CA MET A 109 -9.65 7.43 -9.84
C MET A 109 -10.65 6.27 -9.86
N ARG A 110 -11.23 5.91 -8.72
CA ARG A 110 -12.23 4.84 -8.63
C ARG A 110 -13.51 5.17 -9.40
N HIS A 111 -13.93 6.43 -9.40
CA HIS A 111 -15.09 6.83 -10.17
C HIS A 111 -14.84 6.71 -11.67
N GLU A 112 -13.67 7.13 -12.14
CA GLU A 112 -13.25 6.97 -13.54
C GLU A 112 -13.18 5.49 -13.95
N GLN A 113 -12.63 4.64 -13.10
CA GLN A 113 -12.55 3.20 -13.34
C GLN A 113 -13.94 2.56 -13.48
N ARG A 114 -14.89 2.86 -12.57
CA ARG A 114 -16.27 2.37 -12.68
C ARG A 114 -16.99 2.82 -13.95
N LEU A 115 -16.69 4.02 -14.43
CA LEU A 115 -17.25 4.52 -15.70
C LEU A 115 -16.68 3.75 -16.90
N LEU A 116 -15.38 3.43 -16.88
CA LEU A 116 -14.74 2.61 -17.91
C LEU A 116 -15.29 1.18 -17.94
N GLU A 117 -15.44 0.54 -16.76
CA GLU A 117 -16.03 -0.80 -16.62
C GLU A 117 -17.48 -0.84 -17.12
N SER A 118 -18.30 0.17 -16.74
CA SER A 118 -19.67 0.29 -17.24
C SER A 118 -19.73 0.45 -18.76
N ARG A 119 -18.73 1.10 -19.36
CA ARG A 119 -18.64 1.29 -20.82
C ARG A 119 -18.25 0.00 -21.52
N ALA A 120 -17.23 -0.70 -21.03
CA ALA A 120 -16.80 -1.99 -21.56
C ALA A 120 -17.95 -3.01 -21.55
N ASN A 121 -18.66 -3.13 -20.42
CA ASN A 121 -19.82 -4.01 -20.29
C ASN A 121 -20.97 -3.65 -21.26
N SER A 122 -21.10 -2.37 -21.61
CA SER A 122 -22.10 -1.90 -22.58
C SER A 122 -21.71 -2.22 -24.01
N GLU A 123 -20.43 -2.07 -24.35
CA GLU A 123 -19.87 -2.39 -25.67
C GLU A 123 -19.91 -3.91 -25.94
N GLU A 124 -19.58 -4.75 -24.93
CA GLU A 124 -19.73 -6.21 -25.02
C GLU A 124 -21.19 -6.64 -25.24
N ARG A 125 -22.16 -6.02 -24.54
CA ARG A 125 -23.59 -6.31 -24.75
C ARG A 125 -24.08 -5.93 -26.15
N ILE A 126 -23.54 -4.86 -26.74
CA ILE A 126 -23.91 -4.45 -28.10
C ILE A 126 -23.31 -5.43 -29.12
N GLN A 127 -22.05 -5.84 -28.93
CA GLN A 127 -21.39 -6.82 -29.82
C GLN A 127 -22.06 -8.20 -29.75
N ALA A 128 -22.47 -8.65 -28.56
CA ALA A 128 -23.24 -9.89 -28.39
C ALA A 128 -24.62 -9.86 -29.08
N ALA A 129 -25.28 -8.68 -29.11
CA ALA A 129 -26.57 -8.51 -29.79
C ALA A 129 -26.45 -8.43 -31.33
N THR A 130 -25.29 -8.03 -31.86
CA THR A 130 -25.03 -8.02 -33.31
C THR A 130 -24.45 -9.35 -33.83
N GLY A 131 -24.08 -10.28 -32.96
CA GLY A 131 -23.47 -11.58 -33.30
C GLY A 131 -24.42 -12.76 -33.41
N THR A 132 -25.72 -12.58 -33.15
CA THR A 132 -26.74 -13.62 -33.30
C THR A 132 -27.79 -13.16 -34.32
N GLY A 133 -27.66 -13.66 -35.54
CA GLY A 133 -28.68 -13.53 -36.56
C GLY A 133 -29.89 -14.39 -36.21
N ASP A 134 -30.83 -13.85 -35.45
CA ASP A 134 -32.18 -14.39 -35.35
C ASP A 134 -33.20 -13.24 -35.42
N ASN A 135 -33.88 -13.18 -36.56
CA ASN A 135 -34.99 -12.25 -36.81
C ASN A 135 -36.21 -12.69 -35.99
N SER A 136 -36.50 -11.98 -34.90
CA SER A 136 -37.86 -11.92 -34.36
C SER A 136 -38.18 -10.51 -33.86
N PRO A 137 -39.32 -9.90 -34.27
CA PRO A 137 -39.66 -8.56 -33.86
C PRO A 137 -40.46 -8.63 -32.55
N LEU A 138 -39.80 -8.36 -31.42
CA LEU A 138 -40.51 -8.07 -30.18
C LEU A 138 -40.23 -6.63 -29.76
N ASN A 139 -41.19 -5.81 -30.16
CA ASN A 139 -41.55 -4.52 -29.61
C ASN A 139 -41.66 -4.61 -28.07
N ASN A 140 -40.75 -3.95 -27.35
CA ASN A 140 -41.09 -3.45 -26.03
C ASN A 140 -40.30 -2.17 -25.72
N GLY A 141 -41.04 -1.08 -25.57
CA GLY A 141 -40.52 0.26 -25.35
C GLY A 141 -39.75 0.38 -24.04
N CYS A 142 -38.47 0.66 -24.15
CA CYS A 142 -37.76 1.46 -23.18
C CYS A 142 -36.93 2.46 -23.98
N LEU A 143 -37.31 3.73 -23.91
CA LEU A 143 -36.52 4.84 -24.45
C LEU A 143 -35.18 4.83 -23.72
N ARG A 144 -34.22 4.13 -24.30
CA ARG A 144 -32.83 4.06 -23.84
C ARG A 144 -32.24 5.45 -24.04
N PRO A 145 -31.73 6.13 -22.99
CA PRO A 145 -31.08 7.40 -23.22
C PRO A 145 -29.81 7.17 -24.05
N PRO A 146 -29.48 8.06 -25.00
CA PRO A 146 -28.29 7.92 -25.82
C PRO A 146 -27.03 7.84 -24.96
N LEU A 147 -26.01 7.09 -25.42
CA LEU A 147 -24.67 6.92 -24.82
C LEU A 147 -23.94 8.24 -24.44
N HIS A 148 -24.48 9.41 -24.84
CA HIS A 148 -24.02 10.72 -24.39
C HIS A 148 -24.39 11.00 -22.91
N GLU A 149 -25.43 10.38 -22.36
CA GLU A 149 -25.95 10.72 -21.03
C GLU A 149 -25.07 10.28 -19.84
N LEU A 150 -24.28 9.22 -20.00
CA LEU A 150 -23.35 8.75 -18.95
C LEU A 150 -22.15 9.69 -18.78
N LYS A 151 -21.75 10.39 -19.86
CA LYS A 151 -20.75 11.48 -19.82
C LYS A 151 -21.35 12.81 -19.33
N ASP A 152 -22.67 12.86 -19.23
CA ASP A 152 -23.46 14.07 -18.97
C ASP A 152 -24.05 14.15 -17.57
N SER A 153 -23.74 13.19 -16.70
CA SER A 153 -24.01 13.35 -15.27
C SER A 153 -23.41 14.66 -14.76
N PRO A 154 -24.22 15.60 -14.23
CA PRO A 154 -23.75 16.94 -13.89
C PRO A 154 -22.60 16.92 -12.87
N GLY A 155 -22.48 15.87 -12.06
CA GLY A 155 -21.37 15.65 -11.14
C GLY A 155 -20.03 15.32 -11.81
N VAL A 156 -20.01 14.61 -12.94
CA VAL A 156 -18.77 14.25 -13.67
C VAL A 156 -18.23 15.47 -14.41
N LYS A 157 -19.11 16.18 -15.13
CA LYS A 157 -18.77 17.43 -15.83
C LYS A 157 -18.27 18.51 -14.86
N ARG A 158 -18.88 18.63 -13.67
CA ARG A 158 -18.43 19.60 -12.65
C ARG A 158 -17.03 19.27 -12.13
N ARG A 159 -16.72 18.00 -11.87
CA ARG A 159 -15.40 17.55 -11.40
C ARG A 159 -14.31 17.71 -12.45
N SER A 160 -14.57 17.29 -13.70
CA SER A 160 -13.66 17.50 -14.82
C SER A 160 -13.35 18.98 -15.07
N ARG A 161 -14.37 19.86 -15.01
CA ARG A 161 -14.16 21.32 -15.10
C ARG A 161 -13.35 21.88 -13.93
N HIS A 162 -13.53 21.33 -12.74
CA HIS A 162 -12.79 21.77 -11.55
C HIS A 162 -11.29 21.44 -11.69
N VAL A 163 -10.96 20.19 -12.06
CA VAL A 163 -9.60 19.73 -12.36
C VAL A 163 -8.92 20.61 -13.41
N ALA A 164 -9.59 20.83 -14.56
CA ALA A 164 -9.04 21.65 -15.64
C ALA A 164 -8.83 23.12 -15.24
N ARG A 165 -9.78 23.72 -14.48
CA ARG A 165 -9.70 25.14 -14.09
C ARG A 165 -8.69 25.46 -13.00
N LEU A 166 -8.29 24.45 -12.23
CA LEU A 166 -7.23 24.58 -11.22
C LEU A 166 -5.88 24.01 -11.69
N ASN A 167 -5.76 23.68 -12.98
CA ASN A 167 -4.55 23.09 -13.55
C ASN A 167 -4.09 21.84 -12.79
N MET A 168 -5.03 20.99 -12.37
CA MET A 168 -4.69 19.76 -11.65
C MET A 168 -4.12 18.75 -12.66
N GLY A 169 -2.98 18.14 -12.32
CA GLY A 169 -2.35 17.13 -13.15
C GLY A 169 -3.06 15.77 -13.08
N GLU A 170 -2.45 14.72 -13.61
CA GLU A 170 -3.08 13.40 -13.73
C GLU A 170 -3.34 12.73 -12.38
N ALA A 171 -4.52 12.10 -12.23
CA ALA A 171 -4.95 11.44 -10.98
C ALA A 171 -3.88 10.49 -10.44
N LYS A 172 -3.32 9.69 -11.34
CA LYS A 172 -2.33 8.66 -11.09
C LYS A 172 -1.01 9.22 -10.54
N ASP A 173 -0.48 10.23 -11.21
CA ASP A 173 0.78 10.87 -10.79
C ASP A 173 0.66 11.52 -9.42
N ASP A 174 -0.44 12.23 -9.18
CA ASP A 174 -0.67 12.87 -7.88
C ASP A 174 -0.79 11.85 -6.75
N ILE A 175 -1.49 10.72 -6.97
CA ILE A 175 -1.58 9.62 -6.00
C ILE A 175 -0.17 9.09 -5.71
N HIS A 176 0.61 8.79 -6.74
CA HIS A 176 1.96 8.26 -6.55
C HIS A 176 2.85 9.22 -5.74
N VAL A 177 2.80 10.53 -6.04
CA VAL A 177 3.60 11.52 -5.31
C VAL A 177 3.09 11.72 -3.88
N CYS A 178 1.78 11.65 -3.63
CA CYS A 178 1.25 11.65 -2.26
C CYS A 178 1.80 10.48 -1.44
N ILE A 179 1.91 9.29 -2.02
CA ILE A 179 2.53 8.13 -1.36
C ILE A 179 4.03 8.37 -1.09
N LEU A 180 4.75 9.05 -1.98
CA LEU A 180 6.13 9.47 -1.72
C LEU A 180 6.23 10.48 -0.57
N CYS A 181 5.29 11.44 -0.47
CA CYS A 181 5.19 12.35 0.67
C CYS A 181 4.95 11.58 1.97
N MET A 182 4.03 10.59 1.97
CA MET A 182 3.79 9.72 3.13
C MET A 182 5.07 8.95 3.51
N ARG A 183 5.82 8.42 2.53
CA ARG A 183 7.13 7.78 2.77
C ARG A 183 8.10 8.73 3.45
N ALA A 184 8.22 9.97 2.97
CA ALA A 184 9.12 10.96 3.55
C ALA A 184 8.74 11.30 5.00
N ILE A 185 7.44 11.46 5.29
CA ILE A 185 6.91 11.70 6.64
C ILE A 185 7.21 10.50 7.57
N MET A 186 6.99 9.28 7.08
CA MET A 186 7.22 8.04 7.84
C MET A 186 8.68 7.73 8.08
N ASN A 187 9.60 8.35 7.34
CA ASN A 187 11.04 8.18 7.57
C ASN A 187 11.52 8.86 8.88
N ASN A 188 10.67 9.68 9.50
CA ASN A 188 10.91 10.27 10.81
C ASN A 188 10.04 9.60 11.89
N LYS A 189 10.59 9.33 13.08
CA LYS A 189 9.86 8.70 14.19
C LYS A 189 8.58 9.46 14.60
N TYR A 190 8.62 10.80 14.64
CA TYR A 190 7.47 11.62 14.98
C TYR A 190 6.39 11.53 13.89
N GLY A 191 6.76 11.71 12.62
CA GLY A 191 5.84 11.58 11.49
C GLY A 191 5.25 10.17 11.36
N PHE A 192 6.06 9.12 11.54
CA PHE A 192 5.60 7.73 11.58
C PHE A 192 4.53 7.50 12.65
N ASN A 193 4.75 8.01 13.87
CA ASN A 193 3.79 7.90 14.96
C ASN A 193 2.47 8.65 14.68
N MET A 194 2.53 9.79 13.98
CA MET A 194 1.30 10.48 13.57
C MET A 194 0.54 9.69 12.51
N VAL A 195 1.24 9.10 11.53
CA VAL A 195 0.61 8.29 10.47
C VAL A 195 -0.06 7.03 11.06
N ILE A 196 0.62 6.31 11.96
CA ILE A 196 0.04 5.08 12.54
C ILE A 196 -1.19 5.36 13.43
N GLN A 197 -1.27 6.55 14.04
CA GLN A 197 -2.42 6.99 14.83
C GLN A 197 -3.58 7.48 13.95
N HIS A 198 -3.33 7.78 12.68
CA HIS A 198 -4.32 8.32 11.76
C HIS A 198 -4.94 7.22 10.88
N ARG A 199 -6.06 6.64 11.34
CA ARG A 199 -6.74 5.51 10.66
C ARG A 199 -6.95 5.71 9.15
N GLU A 200 -7.47 6.87 8.74
CA GLU A 200 -7.73 7.14 7.32
C GLU A 200 -6.46 7.26 6.48
N ALA A 201 -5.31 7.57 7.09
CA ALA A 201 -4.04 7.61 6.37
C ALA A 201 -3.69 6.23 5.85
N ILE A 202 -3.84 5.22 6.70
CA ILE A 202 -3.49 3.83 6.43
C ILE A 202 -4.51 3.22 5.46
N ASN A 203 -5.80 3.52 5.64
CA ASN A 203 -6.84 3.15 4.67
C ASN A 203 -6.52 3.73 3.28
N CYS A 204 -6.11 5.00 3.19
CA CYS A 204 -5.75 5.62 1.92
C CYS A 204 -4.48 5.02 1.29
N ILE A 205 -3.48 4.69 2.10
CA ILE A 205 -2.29 3.97 1.64
C ILE A 205 -2.72 2.61 1.06
N ALA A 206 -3.52 1.81 1.78
CA ALA A 206 -4.02 0.52 1.31
C ALA A 206 -4.85 0.64 0.02
N LEU A 207 -5.79 1.59 -0.04
CA LEU A 207 -6.60 1.85 -1.23
C LEU A 207 -5.77 2.29 -2.45
N SER A 208 -4.56 2.81 -2.23
CA SER A 208 -3.64 3.17 -3.31
C SER A 208 -3.05 1.94 -4.03
N LEU A 209 -3.24 0.72 -3.50
CA LEU A 209 -2.96 -0.52 -4.25
C LEU A 209 -3.75 -0.64 -5.56
N MET A 210 -4.91 0.01 -5.67
CA MET A 210 -5.70 0.06 -6.90
C MET A 210 -5.02 0.85 -8.04
N HIS A 211 -3.89 1.51 -7.76
CA HIS A 211 -3.17 2.28 -8.75
C HIS A 211 -2.57 1.39 -9.84
N LYS A 212 -2.66 1.77 -11.12
CA LYS A 212 -2.20 0.91 -12.24
C LYS A 212 -0.69 0.63 -12.25
N SER A 213 0.14 1.59 -11.82
CA SER A 213 1.60 1.42 -11.81
C SER A 213 2.06 0.42 -10.74
N LEU A 214 2.77 -0.62 -11.16
CA LEU A 214 3.37 -1.62 -10.26
C LEU A 214 4.42 -1.01 -9.33
N ARG A 215 5.16 0.00 -9.79
CA ARG A 215 6.07 0.78 -8.93
C ARG A 215 5.35 1.45 -7.76
N THR A 216 4.16 2.01 -8.00
CA THR A 216 3.35 2.61 -6.93
C THR A 216 2.83 1.53 -5.97
N LYS A 217 2.39 0.39 -6.49
CA LYS A 217 1.94 -0.74 -5.66
C LYS A 217 3.07 -1.28 -4.77
N ALA A 218 4.28 -1.44 -5.32
CA ALA A 218 5.46 -1.87 -4.58
C ALA A 218 5.74 -0.93 -3.40
N LEU A 219 5.77 0.38 -3.66
CA LEU A 219 5.96 1.39 -2.62
C LEU A 219 4.86 1.34 -1.55
N VAL A 220 3.59 1.15 -1.95
CA VAL A 220 2.48 1.01 -0.99
C VAL A 220 2.70 -0.21 -0.09
N LEU A 221 3.09 -1.36 -0.65
CA LEU A 221 3.36 -2.58 0.11
C LEU A 221 4.55 -2.42 1.06
N GLU A 222 5.63 -1.74 0.64
CA GLU A 222 6.76 -1.40 1.52
C GLU A 222 6.30 -0.59 2.74
N LEU A 223 5.44 0.42 2.55
CA LEU A 223 4.92 1.24 3.66
C LEU A 223 4.02 0.43 4.60
N LEU A 224 3.11 -0.38 4.05
CA LEU A 224 2.22 -1.21 4.84
C LEU A 224 2.99 -2.30 5.60
N ALA A 225 4.01 -2.90 4.99
CA ALA A 225 4.91 -3.86 5.64
C ALA A 225 5.65 -3.22 6.82
N ALA A 226 6.18 -2.00 6.65
CA ALA A 226 6.85 -1.27 7.73
C ALA A 226 5.91 -0.97 8.91
N ILE A 227 4.65 -0.61 8.64
CA ILE A 227 3.63 -0.43 9.69
C ILE A 227 3.28 -1.77 10.33
N CYS A 228 3.16 -2.86 9.57
CA CYS A 228 2.79 -4.17 10.08
C CYS A 228 3.78 -4.71 11.12
N LEU A 229 5.07 -4.38 10.98
CA LEU A 229 6.15 -4.86 11.85
C LEU A 229 6.22 -4.16 13.22
N VAL A 230 5.55 -3.02 13.41
CA VAL A 230 5.57 -2.33 14.71
C VAL A 230 4.52 -2.92 15.66
N LYS A 231 4.74 -2.76 16.97
CA LYS A 231 3.82 -3.25 18.00
C LYS A 231 2.42 -2.68 17.80
N GLY A 232 1.42 -3.55 17.66
CA GLY A 232 0.03 -3.19 17.38
C GLY A 232 -0.25 -2.80 15.92
N GLY A 233 0.78 -2.74 15.06
CA GLY A 233 0.64 -2.42 13.65
C GLY A 233 -0.09 -3.48 12.84
N HIS A 234 0.06 -4.76 13.22
CA HIS A 234 -0.59 -5.88 12.53
C HIS A 234 -2.12 -5.76 12.50
N GLU A 235 -2.76 -5.50 13.63
CA GLU A 235 -4.22 -5.28 13.74
C GLU A 235 -4.68 -4.11 12.88
N ILE A 236 -3.88 -3.04 12.83
CA ILE A 236 -4.17 -1.84 12.04
C ILE A 236 -4.14 -2.17 10.54
N ILE A 237 -3.15 -2.93 10.08
CA ILE A 237 -3.05 -3.37 8.68
C ILE A 237 -4.21 -4.29 8.32
N LEU A 238 -4.56 -5.27 9.16
CA LEU A 238 -5.71 -6.12 8.89
C LEU A 238 -7.02 -5.31 8.82
N SER A 239 -7.23 -4.36 9.75
CA SER A 239 -8.40 -3.47 9.69
C SER A 239 -8.43 -2.62 8.42
N ALA A 240 -7.27 -2.20 7.91
CA ALA A 240 -7.19 -1.43 6.66
C ALA A 240 -7.55 -2.30 5.44
N PHE A 241 -7.17 -3.59 5.43
CA PHE A 241 -7.57 -4.53 4.39
C PHE A 241 -9.03 -4.99 4.51
N ASP A 242 -9.60 -5.01 5.71
CA ASP A 242 -11.05 -5.20 5.90
C ASP A 242 -11.82 -4.00 5.33
N ASN A 243 -11.34 -2.78 5.57
CA ASN A 243 -11.89 -1.58 4.91
C ASN A 243 -11.73 -1.66 3.38
N PHE A 244 -10.54 -2.05 2.90
CA PHE A 244 -10.29 -2.25 1.47
C PHE A 244 -11.29 -3.23 0.86
N LYS A 245 -11.52 -4.37 1.52
CA LYS A 245 -12.50 -5.39 1.09
C LYS A 245 -13.90 -4.80 0.95
N GLU A 246 -14.39 -4.06 1.95
CA GLU A 246 -15.73 -3.44 1.88
C GLU A 246 -15.80 -2.41 0.75
N VAL A 247 -14.79 -1.55 0.66
CA VAL A 247 -14.77 -0.39 -0.22
C VAL A 247 -14.55 -0.78 -1.70
N CYS A 248 -13.77 -1.83 -1.95
CA CYS A 248 -13.55 -2.42 -3.28
C CYS A 248 -14.52 -3.57 -3.58
N SER A 249 -15.39 -3.93 -2.63
CA SER A 249 -16.35 -5.03 -2.75
C SER A 249 -15.70 -6.39 -3.04
N GLU A 250 -14.56 -6.66 -2.39
CA GLU A 250 -13.90 -7.95 -2.51
C GLU A 250 -14.68 -9.05 -1.77
N ARG A 251 -14.68 -10.26 -2.32
CA ARG A 251 -15.31 -11.42 -1.67
C ARG A 251 -14.56 -11.82 -0.39
N ARG A 252 -13.23 -11.80 -0.44
CA ARG A 252 -12.31 -12.03 0.69
C ARG A 252 -11.28 -10.92 0.69
N ARG A 253 -10.76 -10.54 1.87
CA ARG A 253 -9.64 -9.60 1.93
C ARG A 253 -8.45 -10.15 1.15
N PHE A 254 -7.63 -9.25 0.60
CA PHE A 254 -6.45 -9.56 -0.23
C PHE A 254 -6.73 -10.15 -1.62
N THR A 255 -8.00 -10.26 -2.06
CA THR A 255 -8.32 -10.85 -3.37
C THR A 255 -7.65 -10.08 -4.50
N THR A 256 -7.81 -8.75 -4.55
CA THR A 256 -7.23 -7.89 -5.58
C THR A 256 -5.71 -7.83 -5.49
N LEU A 257 -5.14 -7.92 -4.29
CA LEU A 257 -3.68 -8.04 -4.13
C LEU A 257 -3.17 -9.31 -4.83
N MET A 258 -3.83 -10.44 -4.60
CA MET A 258 -3.46 -11.71 -5.21
C MET A 258 -3.71 -11.73 -6.73
N GLU A 259 -4.77 -11.09 -7.22
CA GLU A 259 -4.97 -10.88 -8.67
C GLU A 259 -3.80 -10.13 -9.30
N TYR A 260 -3.31 -9.05 -8.66
CA TYR A 260 -2.14 -8.32 -9.15
C TYR A 260 -0.85 -9.11 -9.07
N PHE A 261 -0.67 -9.90 -8.01
CA PHE A 261 0.53 -10.73 -7.84
C PHE A 261 0.59 -11.86 -8.86
N THR A 262 -0.56 -12.47 -9.19
CA THR A 262 -0.62 -13.67 -10.04
C THR A 262 -0.66 -13.37 -11.55
N GLN A 263 -0.79 -12.11 -11.95
CA GLN A 263 -0.91 -11.71 -13.36
C GLN A 263 0.46 -11.75 -14.07
N TYR A 264 0.69 -12.79 -14.88
CA TYR A 264 1.97 -13.07 -15.55
C TYR A 264 2.36 -12.09 -16.67
N ASP A 265 1.41 -11.36 -17.27
CA ASP A 265 1.67 -10.49 -18.43
C ASP A 265 2.51 -9.24 -18.06
N SER A 266 2.65 -8.94 -16.76
CA SER A 266 3.38 -7.78 -16.27
C SER A 266 4.47 -8.18 -15.27
N PHE A 267 5.49 -8.87 -15.75
CA PHE A 267 6.66 -9.24 -14.94
C PHE A 267 7.38 -7.98 -14.42
N HIS A 268 7.27 -7.70 -13.13
CA HIS A 268 7.92 -6.56 -12.46
C HIS A 268 8.49 -7.02 -11.12
N ILE A 269 9.76 -7.45 -11.13
CA ILE A 269 10.44 -8.07 -9.99
C ILE A 269 10.30 -7.26 -8.70
N GLU A 270 10.53 -5.94 -8.72
CA GLU A 270 10.43 -5.11 -7.50
C GLU A 270 9.05 -5.20 -6.83
N PHE A 271 7.97 -5.27 -7.62
CA PHE A 271 6.62 -5.41 -7.09
C PHE A 271 6.38 -6.82 -6.54
N MET A 272 6.86 -7.86 -7.23
CA MET A 272 6.73 -9.23 -6.78
C MET A 272 7.48 -9.45 -5.45
N VAL A 273 8.69 -8.92 -5.34
CA VAL A 273 9.49 -8.96 -4.10
C VAL A 273 8.75 -8.24 -2.97
N ALA A 274 8.28 -7.01 -3.20
CA ALA A 274 7.53 -6.25 -2.19
C ALA A 274 6.22 -6.94 -1.79
N CYS A 275 5.52 -7.55 -2.74
CA CYS A 275 4.28 -8.30 -2.48
C CYS A 275 4.54 -9.55 -1.65
N MET A 276 5.54 -10.35 -2.04
CA MET A 276 5.90 -11.55 -1.31
C MET A 276 6.39 -11.22 0.10
N GLN A 277 7.23 -10.18 0.24
CA GLN A 277 7.69 -9.69 1.53
C GLN A 277 6.53 -9.24 2.42
N PHE A 278 5.55 -8.51 1.87
CA PHE A 278 4.37 -8.10 2.61
C PHE A 278 3.54 -9.30 3.09
N VAL A 279 3.32 -10.31 2.22
CA VAL A 279 2.62 -11.54 2.59
C VAL A 279 3.36 -12.28 3.70
N ASN A 280 4.69 -12.42 3.59
CA ASN A 280 5.53 -13.05 4.62
C ASN A 280 5.34 -12.38 5.98
N ILE A 281 5.37 -11.05 6.00
CA ILE A 281 5.21 -10.29 7.23
C ILE A 281 3.81 -10.48 7.79
N VAL A 282 2.75 -10.25 6.99
CA VAL A 282 1.36 -10.33 7.46
C VAL A 282 1.03 -11.72 8.00
N VAL A 283 1.51 -12.79 7.37
CA VAL A 283 1.22 -14.16 7.80
C VAL A 283 2.08 -14.59 8.98
N HIS A 284 3.40 -14.34 8.94
CA HIS A 284 4.34 -14.98 9.86
C HIS A 284 4.79 -14.10 11.04
N SER A 285 4.50 -12.80 11.05
CA SER A 285 4.90 -11.90 12.14
C SER A 285 3.91 -11.86 13.32
N VAL A 286 2.90 -12.75 13.35
CA VAL A 286 1.91 -12.82 14.44
C VAL A 286 2.36 -13.72 15.58
N ASP A 287 2.01 -13.33 16.81
CA ASP A 287 2.38 -14.07 18.03
C ASP A 287 1.53 -15.34 18.24
N ASP A 288 0.24 -15.31 17.88
CA ASP A 288 -0.65 -16.47 18.01
C ASP A 288 -0.50 -17.43 16.82
N MET A 289 0.00 -18.64 17.10
CA MET A 289 0.22 -19.67 16.09
C MET A 289 -1.08 -20.15 15.43
N ASN A 290 -2.21 -20.17 16.14
CA ASN A 290 -3.49 -20.52 15.51
C ASN A 290 -3.92 -19.45 14.52
N PHE A 291 -3.71 -18.19 14.89
CA PHE A 291 -4.00 -17.07 14.00
C PHE A 291 -3.06 -17.04 12.78
N ARG A 292 -1.79 -17.42 12.96
CA ARG A 292 -0.83 -17.61 11.86
C ARG A 292 -1.34 -18.65 10.85
N VAL A 293 -1.75 -19.83 11.32
CA VAL A 293 -2.31 -20.89 10.46
C VAL A 293 -3.58 -20.41 9.76
N HIS A 294 -4.44 -19.65 10.43
CA HIS A 294 -5.62 -19.06 9.82
C HIS A 294 -5.28 -18.10 8.67
N LEU A 295 -4.35 -17.17 8.88
CA LEU A 295 -3.89 -16.23 7.85
C LEU A 295 -3.21 -16.94 6.69
N GLN A 296 -2.38 -17.95 6.96
CA GLN A 296 -1.77 -18.80 5.94
C GLN A 296 -2.86 -19.43 5.06
N TYR A 297 -3.87 -20.03 5.68
CA TYR A 297 -4.98 -20.66 4.95
C TYR A 297 -5.81 -19.68 4.12
N GLU A 298 -5.94 -18.42 4.56
CA GLU A 298 -6.59 -17.40 3.73
C GLU A 298 -5.86 -17.20 2.39
N PHE A 299 -4.53 -17.10 2.42
CA PHE A 299 -3.73 -16.98 1.20
C PHE A 299 -3.72 -18.26 0.36
N THR A 300 -3.69 -19.44 1.00
CA THR A 300 -3.91 -20.72 0.31
C THR A 300 -5.23 -20.70 -0.47
N LYS A 301 -6.32 -20.18 0.12
CA LYS A 301 -7.63 -20.05 -0.54
C LYS A 301 -7.68 -19.03 -1.67
N LEU A 302 -6.70 -18.14 -1.74
CA LEU A 302 -6.51 -17.20 -2.85
C LEU A 302 -5.53 -17.74 -3.90
N GLY A 303 -5.08 -18.99 -3.77
CA GLY A 303 -4.22 -19.67 -4.76
C GLY A 303 -2.74 -19.32 -4.65
N LEU A 304 -2.28 -18.80 -3.50
CA LEU A 304 -0.87 -18.44 -3.31
C LEU A 304 0.05 -19.66 -3.50
N ASP A 305 -0.25 -20.79 -2.86
CA ASP A 305 0.64 -21.96 -2.84
C ASP A 305 0.84 -22.53 -4.26
N GLU A 306 -0.24 -22.65 -5.04
CA GLU A 306 -0.18 -23.08 -6.45
C GLU A 306 0.63 -22.12 -7.33
N TYR A 307 0.59 -20.83 -7.00
CA TYR A 307 1.35 -19.80 -7.71
C TYR A 307 2.84 -19.84 -7.33
N LEU A 308 3.16 -20.03 -6.05
CA LEU A 308 4.54 -20.14 -5.56
C LEU A 308 5.26 -21.36 -6.14
N GLU A 309 4.58 -22.48 -6.32
CA GLU A 309 5.16 -23.66 -6.97
C GLU A 309 5.59 -23.36 -8.42
N LYS A 310 4.82 -22.54 -9.15
CA LYS A 310 5.20 -22.08 -10.50
C LYS A 310 6.38 -21.10 -10.47
N LEU A 311 6.52 -20.33 -9.40
CA LEU A 311 7.61 -19.36 -9.23
C LEU A 311 8.88 -19.94 -8.60
N ARG A 312 8.88 -21.20 -8.16
CA ARG A 312 10.01 -21.85 -7.47
C ARG A 312 11.31 -21.85 -8.27
N HIS A 313 11.22 -21.71 -9.59
CA HIS A 313 12.34 -21.67 -10.53
C HIS A 313 12.55 -20.28 -11.14
N THR A 314 12.19 -19.21 -10.41
CA THR A 314 12.48 -17.84 -10.86
C THR A 314 13.98 -17.58 -10.91
N GLU A 315 14.43 -16.80 -11.89
CA GLU A 315 15.84 -16.38 -12.03
C GLU A 315 16.22 -15.24 -11.07
N SER A 316 15.23 -14.59 -10.46
CA SER A 316 15.47 -13.47 -9.53
C SER A 316 15.86 -13.99 -8.15
N GLU A 317 17.09 -13.74 -7.73
CA GLU A 317 17.60 -14.10 -6.40
C GLU A 317 16.77 -13.45 -5.28
N ASP A 318 16.47 -12.16 -5.38
CA ASP A 318 15.69 -11.43 -4.37
C ASP A 318 14.30 -12.04 -4.19
N LEU A 319 13.63 -12.38 -5.28
CA LEU A 319 12.31 -13.02 -5.22
C LEU A 319 12.42 -14.44 -4.68
N GLN A 320 13.42 -15.20 -5.10
CA GLN A 320 13.66 -16.56 -4.60
C GLN A 320 13.85 -16.56 -3.08
N VAL A 321 14.61 -15.60 -2.54
CA VAL A 321 14.81 -15.45 -1.08
C VAL A 321 13.46 -15.24 -0.37
N GLN A 322 12.57 -14.40 -0.91
CA GLN A 322 11.26 -14.18 -0.31
C GLN A 322 10.35 -15.42 -0.40
N ILE A 323 10.39 -16.14 -1.51
CA ILE A 323 9.60 -17.38 -1.70
C ILE A 323 10.09 -18.47 -0.75
N SER A 324 11.40 -18.73 -0.69
CA SER A 324 11.97 -19.70 0.24
C SER A 324 11.64 -19.34 1.69
N ALA A 325 11.78 -18.06 2.06
CA ALA A 325 11.44 -17.60 3.41
C ALA A 325 9.96 -17.84 3.78
N TYR A 326 9.03 -17.80 2.83
CA TYR A 326 7.64 -18.18 3.06
C TYR A 326 7.51 -19.68 3.27
N LEU A 327 8.01 -20.47 2.30
CA LEU A 327 7.88 -21.93 2.29
C LEU A 327 8.51 -22.58 3.52
N ASP A 328 9.66 -22.10 3.97
CA ASP A 328 10.34 -22.56 5.20
C ASP A 328 9.51 -22.26 6.47
N ASN A 329 8.57 -21.32 6.40
CA ASN A 329 7.74 -20.86 7.50
C ASN A 329 6.28 -21.34 7.42
N VAL A 330 5.93 -22.16 6.42
CA VAL A 330 4.60 -22.75 6.27
C VAL A 330 4.36 -23.78 7.36
N PHE A 331 3.20 -23.70 8.01
CA PHE A 331 2.72 -24.70 8.95
C PHE A 331 1.94 -25.80 8.23
N ASP A 332 2.43 -27.04 8.33
CA ASP A 332 1.66 -28.25 8.02
C ASP A 332 1.14 -28.88 9.32
N VAL A 333 -0.10 -28.55 9.67
CA VAL A 333 -0.72 -29.04 10.91
C VAL A 333 -0.90 -30.57 10.88
N ALA A 334 -1.12 -31.17 9.70
CA ALA A 334 -1.30 -32.61 9.59
C ALA A 334 0.02 -33.34 9.86
N ALA A 335 1.11 -32.89 9.23
CA ALA A 335 2.44 -33.45 9.47
C ALA A 335 2.88 -33.27 10.93
N LEU A 336 2.64 -32.10 11.54
CA LEU A 336 2.96 -31.86 12.95
C LEU A 336 2.18 -32.77 13.90
N MET A 337 0.94 -33.11 13.55
CA MET A 337 0.12 -34.05 14.34
C MET A 337 0.67 -35.47 14.25
N GLU A 338 1.02 -35.93 13.04
CA GLU A 338 1.65 -37.23 12.79
C GLU A 338 3.01 -37.37 13.51
N ASP A 339 3.84 -36.33 13.45
CA ASP A 339 5.12 -36.26 14.17
C ASP A 339 4.91 -36.32 15.68
N SER A 340 3.87 -35.67 16.21
CA SER A 340 3.55 -35.71 17.63
C SER A 340 3.10 -37.11 18.08
N GLU A 341 2.28 -37.80 17.30
CA GLU A 341 1.86 -39.18 17.57
C GLU A 341 3.05 -40.14 17.54
N THR A 342 3.92 -39.98 16.53
CA THR A 342 5.14 -40.78 16.35
C THR A 342 6.10 -40.57 17.52
N LYS A 343 6.26 -39.32 17.98
CA LYS A 343 7.07 -38.99 19.15
C LYS A 343 6.53 -39.63 20.42
N THR A 344 5.22 -39.63 20.64
CA THR A 344 4.61 -40.31 21.80
C THR A 344 4.90 -41.81 21.78
N ALA A 345 4.69 -42.47 20.63
CA ALA A 345 4.99 -43.90 20.49
C ALA A 345 6.47 -44.23 20.71
N ALA A 346 7.38 -43.38 20.24
CA ALA A 346 8.81 -43.54 20.45
C ALA A 346 9.19 -43.39 21.95
N LEU A 347 8.58 -42.44 22.66
CA LEU A 347 8.79 -42.27 24.10
C LEU A 347 8.30 -43.46 24.91
N GLU A 348 7.16 -44.04 24.55
CA GLU A 348 6.67 -45.29 25.15
C GLU A 348 7.67 -46.43 24.93
N LYS A 349 8.22 -46.57 23.71
CA LYS A 349 9.22 -47.59 23.42
C LYS A 349 10.53 -47.39 24.20
N VAL A 350 10.96 -46.15 24.39
CA VAL A 350 12.14 -45.84 25.23
C VAL A 350 11.89 -46.24 26.68
N ALA A 351 10.71 -45.91 27.24
CA ALA A 351 10.37 -46.30 28.61
C ALA A 351 10.36 -47.83 28.80
N GLU A 352 9.80 -48.58 27.84
CA GLU A 352 9.84 -50.05 27.86
C GLU A 352 11.29 -50.59 27.88
N LEU A 353 12.16 -50.02 27.04
CA LEU A 353 13.56 -50.44 26.96
C LEU A 353 14.35 -50.07 28.21
N GLU A 354 14.05 -48.92 28.84
CA GLU A 354 14.65 -48.51 30.11
C GLU A 354 14.26 -49.46 31.25
N ASP A 355 13.00 -49.88 31.31
CA ASP A 355 12.52 -50.88 32.28
C ASP A 355 13.18 -52.25 32.07
N GLU A 356 13.25 -52.72 30.82
CA GLU A 356 13.95 -53.97 30.47
C GLU A 356 15.43 -53.93 30.87
N LEU A 357 16.11 -52.82 30.59
CA LEU A 357 17.51 -52.63 30.96
C LEU A 357 17.69 -52.60 32.48
N GLY A 358 16.79 -51.94 33.21
CA GLY A 358 16.75 -51.93 34.67
C GLY A 358 16.60 -53.33 35.26
N HIS A 359 15.71 -54.15 34.69
CA HIS A 359 15.55 -55.55 35.07
C HIS A 359 16.80 -56.38 34.80
N VAL A 360 17.43 -56.22 33.63
CA VAL A 360 18.68 -56.94 33.29
C VAL A 360 19.83 -56.51 34.20
N SER A 361 19.96 -55.22 34.51
CA SER A 361 20.99 -54.69 35.40
C SER A 361 20.83 -55.20 36.83
N THR A 362 19.60 -55.26 37.35
CA THR A 362 19.29 -55.82 38.68
C THR A 362 19.57 -57.32 38.75
N ARG A 363 19.47 -58.05 37.64
CA ARG A 363 19.81 -59.49 37.56
C ARG A 363 21.31 -59.76 37.44
N LEU A 364 22.08 -58.77 37.01
CA LEU A 364 23.54 -58.87 36.83
C LEU A 364 24.32 -58.38 38.06
N ALA A 365 23.71 -57.55 38.91
CA ALA A 365 24.19 -57.17 40.24
C ALA A 365 23.86 -58.24 41.27
#